data_AF-A0A091JWI3-F1
#
_entry.id   AF-A0A091JWI3-F1
#
_cell.length_a   1.000
_cell.length_b   1.000
_cell.length_c   1.000
_cell.angle_alpha   90.00
_cell.angle_beta   90.00
_cell.angle_gamma   90.00
#
_symmetry.space_group_name_H-M   'P 1'
#
loop_
_entity.id
_entity.type
_entity.pdbx_description
1 polymer ?
#
loop_
_entity_poly.entity_id
_entity_poly.type
_entity_poly.pdbx_seq_one_letter_code
_entity_poly.pdbx_strand_id
1 'polypeptide(L)'
;QDSYLQGLARKVCAQQEPRKRKFVSKPGHPEDAGRQPKKKKRKKPRKEPEKKSAPSVKQATSNTNKPTSGQAAAPQGSKSSPQAVKQNRKESSVTENKNELGSSSFSAMNLLRQRLHEKIKKASGQDDTKEISPAVLEKRQRRKYERERKKRRRKELKMKAKMVKEETEEVPVEPESKKEESTDEVVFNRVEVHEENELNKVQKKKEKRKAVKGNITPLTGKNYKQLLTRLETRKNKLEELKDKDQKKAQELENKMKWTNALYKAEGVKIRDNEDRLKEALKRKEKRKAQRQRQWEQRTEKVVEKMQQRQEKRRKNIQKKKKDRIEKKKARARKKGRVLPEDLKKAG
;
A
#
# COMPACT_ATOMS: atom_id res chain seq x y z
N GLN A 1 35.15 -33.33 -47.85
CA GLN A 1 34.18 -34.28 -47.26
C GLN A 1 32.96 -33.54 -46.63
N ASP A 2 32.43 -32.50 -47.29
CA ASP A 2 31.97 -31.31 -46.53
C ASP A 2 30.47 -31.05 -46.56
N SER A 3 29.67 -31.96 -47.13
CA SER A 3 28.20 -31.85 -47.21
C SER A 3 27.55 -31.65 -45.83
N TYR A 4 28.05 -32.34 -44.80
CA TYR A 4 27.57 -32.24 -43.43
C TYR A 4 27.87 -30.86 -42.80
N LEU A 5 29.10 -30.36 -42.94
CA LEU A 5 29.51 -29.04 -42.46
C LEU A 5 28.77 -27.91 -43.20
N GLN A 6 28.62 -28.04 -44.53
CA GLN A 6 27.88 -27.06 -45.33
C GLN A 6 26.38 -27.07 -45.01
N GLY A 7 25.79 -28.25 -44.74
CA GLY A 7 24.43 -28.39 -44.24
C GLY A 7 24.23 -27.75 -42.86
N LEU A 8 25.19 -27.92 -41.95
CA LEU A 8 25.18 -27.29 -40.63
C LEU A 8 25.29 -25.77 -40.73
N ALA A 9 26.19 -25.26 -41.58
CA ALA A 9 26.34 -23.83 -41.85
C ALA A 9 25.06 -23.20 -42.39
N ARG A 10 24.41 -23.82 -43.38
CA ARG A 10 23.10 -23.38 -43.90
C ARG A 10 22.02 -23.34 -42.81
N LYS A 11 22.06 -24.27 -41.85
CA LYS A 11 21.08 -24.38 -40.75
C LYS A 11 21.32 -23.39 -39.60
N VAL A 12 22.57 -22.94 -39.41
CA VAL A 12 22.96 -21.93 -38.41
C VAL A 12 22.85 -20.50 -38.96
N CYS A 13 23.24 -20.27 -40.22
CA CYS A 13 23.11 -18.98 -40.89
C CYS A 13 21.69 -18.67 -41.40
N ALA A 14 20.73 -19.58 -41.24
CA ALA A 14 19.30 -19.34 -41.49
C ALA A 14 18.67 -18.44 -40.41
N GLN A 15 19.17 -17.20 -40.31
CA GLN A 15 18.61 -16.15 -39.48
C GLN A 15 17.19 -15.85 -39.96
N GLN A 16 16.18 -16.27 -39.19
CA GLN A 16 14.77 -16.07 -39.57
C GLN A 16 14.49 -14.59 -39.77
N GLU A 17 14.10 -14.20 -41.00
CA GLU A 17 13.52 -12.89 -41.22
C GLU A 17 12.35 -12.66 -40.24
N PRO A 18 12.17 -11.44 -39.71
CA PRO A 18 11.09 -11.12 -38.80
C PRO A 18 9.74 -11.12 -39.53
N ARG A 19 9.16 -12.31 -39.71
CA ARG A 19 7.85 -12.55 -40.33
C ARG A 19 6.84 -11.55 -39.77
N LYS A 20 6.43 -10.59 -40.61
CA LYS A 20 5.51 -9.50 -40.24
C LYS A 20 4.14 -10.08 -39.89
N ARG A 21 3.93 -10.40 -38.61
CA ARG A 21 2.64 -10.87 -38.07
C ARG A 21 1.57 -9.82 -38.40
N LYS A 22 0.68 -10.12 -39.36
CA LYS A 22 -0.53 -9.33 -39.58
C LYS A 22 -1.34 -9.34 -38.28
N PHE A 23 -1.61 -8.16 -37.73
CA PHE A 23 -2.29 -8.02 -36.44
C PHE A 23 -3.79 -8.25 -36.67
N VAL A 24 -4.29 -9.43 -36.34
CA VAL A 24 -5.72 -9.74 -36.47
C VAL A 24 -6.50 -8.97 -35.40
N SER A 25 -7.20 -7.92 -35.83
CA SER A 25 -8.20 -7.24 -35.01
C SER A 25 -9.32 -8.22 -34.64
N LYS A 26 -9.77 -8.18 -33.38
CA LYS A 26 -10.96 -8.94 -32.95
C LYS A 26 -12.21 -8.25 -33.49
N PRO A 27 -13.22 -8.99 -33.97
CA PRO A 27 -14.50 -8.39 -34.35
C PRO A 27 -15.21 -7.80 -33.12
N GLY A 28 -15.91 -6.67 -33.29
CA GLY A 28 -16.77 -6.11 -32.25
C GLY A 28 -16.46 -4.68 -31.76
N HIS A 29 -16.16 -3.73 -32.66
CA HIS A 29 -16.47 -2.31 -32.43
C HIS A 29 -16.67 -1.60 -33.79
N PRO A 30 -17.61 -0.64 -33.95
CA PRO A 30 -17.85 0.01 -35.24
C PRO A 30 -16.71 0.93 -35.68
N GLU A 31 -16.52 1.03 -37.00
CA GLU A 31 -15.92 2.20 -37.64
C GLU A 31 -17.03 3.21 -37.98
N ASP A 32 -16.97 4.41 -37.41
CA ASP A 32 -16.84 5.66 -38.16
C ASP A 32 -16.55 6.81 -37.18
N ALA A 33 -15.54 7.64 -37.51
CA ALA A 33 -15.29 8.98 -36.97
C ALA A 33 -13.93 9.53 -37.47
N GLY A 34 -13.93 10.23 -38.61
CA GLY A 34 -13.05 11.38 -38.90
C GLY A 34 -11.52 11.21 -38.80
N ARG A 35 -10.84 11.16 -39.95
CA ARG A 35 -9.39 11.38 -40.05
C ARG A 35 -8.96 12.70 -39.40
N GLN A 36 -7.95 12.68 -38.54
CA GLN A 36 -7.25 13.88 -38.04
C GLN A 36 -5.71 13.73 -38.20
N PRO A 37 -5.01 14.69 -38.84
CA PRO A 37 -3.61 14.52 -39.21
C PRO A 37 -2.62 14.68 -38.04
N LYS A 38 -1.54 13.90 -38.09
CA LYS A 38 -0.49 13.83 -37.06
C LYS A 38 0.32 15.14 -37.00
N LYS A 39 0.15 15.96 -35.95
CA LYS A 39 0.99 17.16 -35.72
C LYS A 39 2.46 16.78 -35.48
N LYS A 40 3.37 17.32 -36.30
CA LYS A 40 4.82 17.08 -36.24
C LYS A 40 5.43 17.59 -34.93
N LYS A 41 6.39 16.85 -34.35
CA LYS A 41 7.19 17.32 -33.20
C LYS A 41 8.14 18.44 -33.65
N ARG A 42 8.04 19.64 -33.06
CA ARG A 42 9.12 20.65 -33.13
C ARG A 42 10.09 20.45 -31.95
N LYS A 43 11.40 20.46 -32.22
CA LYS A 43 12.44 20.58 -31.18
C LYS A 43 12.34 21.98 -30.55
N LYS A 44 12.61 22.12 -29.25
CA LYS A 44 13.02 23.40 -28.64
C LYS A 44 14.50 23.28 -28.24
N PRO A 45 15.34 24.30 -28.50
CA PRO A 45 16.75 24.29 -28.10
C PRO A 45 16.93 24.53 -26.59
N ARG A 46 18.11 24.15 -26.10
CA ARG A 46 18.65 24.39 -24.77
C ARG A 46 19.13 25.85 -24.67
N LYS A 47 18.89 26.52 -23.53
CA LYS A 47 19.61 27.73 -23.12
C LYS A 47 20.49 27.39 -21.91
N GLU A 48 21.66 28.01 -21.85
CA GLU A 48 22.62 27.94 -20.74
C GLU A 48 22.25 28.99 -19.66
N PRO A 49 22.78 28.89 -18.41
CA PRO A 49 22.53 29.87 -17.36
C PRO A 49 23.70 30.88 -17.21
N GLU A 50 23.40 32.18 -17.30
CA GLU A 50 24.34 33.25 -16.90
C GLU A 50 24.04 33.79 -15.50
N LYS A 51 25.05 34.42 -14.88
CA LYS A 51 25.00 35.03 -13.54
C LYS A 51 25.15 36.55 -13.63
N LYS A 52 24.39 37.28 -12.79
CA LYS A 52 24.66 38.62 -12.21
C LYS A 52 23.51 38.92 -11.23
N SER A 53 23.74 38.86 -9.91
CA SER A 53 24.27 39.92 -9.03
C SER A 53 23.17 40.86 -8.49
N ALA A 54 23.06 40.99 -7.18
CA ALA A 54 22.13 41.89 -6.48
C ALA A 54 22.72 43.32 -6.36
N PRO A 55 22.00 44.29 -5.75
CA PRO A 55 22.01 44.39 -4.28
C PRO A 55 20.64 44.68 -3.63
N SER A 56 20.66 44.80 -2.30
CA SER A 56 19.52 44.98 -1.40
C SER A 56 19.16 46.45 -1.14
N VAL A 57 17.88 46.73 -0.85
CA VAL A 57 17.45 47.86 -0.01
C VAL A 57 16.52 47.33 1.08
N LYS A 58 16.63 47.89 2.29
CA LYS A 58 15.89 47.48 3.51
C LYS A 58 14.69 48.39 3.74
N GLN A 59 13.66 47.90 4.43
CA GLN A 59 13.06 48.61 5.57
C GLN A 59 12.30 47.64 6.48
N ALA A 60 12.17 47.99 7.77
CA ALA A 60 11.55 47.15 8.79
C ALA A 60 11.02 47.97 9.97
N THR A 61 9.77 47.75 10.34
CA THR A 61 9.03 48.23 11.52
C THR A 61 7.82 47.28 11.73
N SER A 62 7.22 47.10 12.91
CA SER A 62 7.64 47.28 14.31
C SER A 62 6.66 46.51 15.22
N ASN A 63 7.04 46.18 16.46
CA ASN A 63 6.23 45.40 17.40
C ASN A 63 5.09 46.20 18.09
N THR A 64 4.06 45.52 18.62
CA THR A 64 3.46 45.74 19.98
C THR A 64 2.34 44.70 20.29
N ASN A 65 1.79 44.66 21.52
CA ASN A 65 1.06 43.51 22.09
C ASN A 65 -0.25 43.85 22.87
N LYS A 66 -1.24 42.93 22.84
CA LYS A 66 -2.38 42.75 23.81
C LYS A 66 -3.40 43.93 23.94
N PRO A 67 -4.52 43.83 24.71
CA PRO A 67 -5.16 42.69 25.42
C PRO A 67 -6.48 42.20 24.70
N THR A 68 -7.72 41.93 25.21
CA THR A 68 -8.43 42.00 26.53
C THR A 68 -9.68 41.06 26.59
N SER A 69 -10.62 41.29 27.53
CA SER A 69 -11.91 40.62 27.88
C SER A 69 -13.12 41.04 27.00
N GLY A 70 -14.36 40.48 27.10
CA GLY A 70 -14.93 39.40 27.93
C GLY A 70 -16.48 39.29 27.83
N GLN A 71 -17.13 38.59 28.79
CA GLN A 71 -18.59 38.29 28.93
C GLN A 71 -19.21 37.27 27.94
N ALA A 72 -20.39 36.65 28.19
CA ALA A 72 -20.86 35.86 29.35
C ALA A 72 -22.25 35.20 29.04
N ALA A 73 -22.47 33.91 29.35
CA ALA A 73 -23.77 33.27 29.63
C ALA A 73 -23.61 31.74 29.88
N ALA A 74 -24.49 31.16 30.72
CA ALA A 74 -24.64 29.71 30.94
C ALA A 74 -26.05 29.24 30.49
N PRO A 75 -26.39 27.92 30.52
CA PRO A 75 -26.73 27.28 31.81
C PRO A 75 -26.30 25.81 31.99
N GLN A 76 -26.52 25.36 33.22
CA GLN A 76 -26.44 24.03 33.84
C GLN A 76 -26.88 22.81 32.99
N GLY A 77 -26.30 21.64 33.31
CA GLY A 77 -26.76 20.31 32.88
C GLY A 77 -25.96 19.19 33.58
N SER A 78 -26.64 18.24 34.24
CA SER A 78 -26.03 17.35 35.25
C SER A 78 -25.57 15.97 34.74
N LYS A 79 -24.82 15.25 35.59
CA LYS A 79 -24.23 13.92 35.34
C LYS A 79 -25.23 12.79 35.64
N SER A 80 -25.16 11.69 34.88
CA SER A 80 -25.29 10.31 35.40
C SER A 80 -24.85 9.27 34.36
N SER A 81 -24.57 8.04 34.81
CA SER A 81 -24.01 6.94 34.00
C SER A 81 -25.05 5.83 33.78
N PRO A 82 -24.96 4.99 32.72
CA PRO A 82 -26.03 4.06 32.37
C PRO A 82 -25.97 2.75 33.19
N GLN A 83 -27.12 2.32 33.72
CA GLN A 83 -27.31 1.00 34.32
C GLN A 83 -27.83 -0.01 33.29
N ALA A 84 -27.40 -1.27 33.39
CA ALA A 84 -27.73 -2.32 32.43
C ALA A 84 -28.94 -3.15 32.84
N VAL A 85 -29.78 -3.54 31.87
CA VAL A 85 -30.71 -4.67 32.00
C VAL A 85 -30.48 -5.64 30.84
N LYS A 86 -30.27 -6.91 31.17
CA LYS A 86 -30.27 -8.04 30.21
C LYS A 86 -31.66 -8.69 30.26
N GLN A 87 -32.22 -9.07 29.11
CA GLN A 87 -33.27 -10.10 29.05
C GLN A 87 -33.00 -11.07 27.89
N ASN A 88 -33.42 -12.33 28.06
CA ASN A 88 -33.11 -13.47 27.20
C ASN A 88 -34.12 -14.61 27.48
N ARG A 89 -34.31 -15.54 26.52
CA ARG A 89 -35.31 -16.64 26.50
C ARG A 89 -36.77 -16.14 26.37
N LYS A 90 -37.68 -16.77 25.59
CA LYS A 90 -38.16 -18.18 25.55
C LYS A 90 -38.90 -18.56 26.85
N GLU A 91 -40.05 -19.24 26.84
CA GLU A 91 -40.63 -20.12 25.81
C GLU A 91 -42.19 -20.15 25.88
N SER A 92 -42.84 -20.75 24.86
CA SER A 92 -44.15 -21.44 24.88
C SER A 92 -45.39 -20.89 25.63
N SER A 93 -46.48 -20.72 24.87
CA SER A 93 -47.76 -21.39 25.16
C SER A 93 -48.56 -21.62 23.87
N VAL A 94 -49.44 -22.62 23.87
CA VAL A 94 -50.34 -22.94 22.74
C VAL A 94 -51.78 -22.84 23.23
N THR A 95 -52.60 -22.07 22.52
CA THR A 95 -54.06 -22.20 22.53
C THR A 95 -54.56 -22.07 21.10
N GLU A 96 -55.26 -23.10 20.63
CA GLU A 96 -55.94 -23.06 19.34
C GLU A 96 -57.23 -22.26 19.47
N ASN A 97 -57.55 -21.45 18.46
CA ASN A 97 -58.94 -21.09 18.16
C ASN A 97 -59.10 -20.75 16.67
N LYS A 98 -60.22 -21.17 16.10
CA LYS A 98 -60.41 -21.26 14.65
C LYS A 98 -60.58 -19.89 14.00
N ASN A 99 -59.91 -19.66 12.86
CA ASN A 99 -60.15 -18.53 11.97
C ASN A 99 -59.81 -18.92 10.52
N GLU A 100 -60.82 -19.37 9.78
CA GLU A 100 -60.65 -20.00 8.45
C GLU A 100 -60.27 -19.02 7.33
N LEU A 101 -60.19 -17.72 7.62
CA LEU A 101 -59.67 -16.70 6.69
C LEU A 101 -58.12 -16.70 6.56
N GLY A 102 -57.39 -17.48 7.37
CA GLY A 102 -55.93 -17.54 7.31
C GLY A 102 -55.38 -18.12 5.99
N SER A 103 -56.04 -19.14 5.43
CA SER A 103 -55.50 -19.94 4.32
C SER A 103 -55.35 -19.14 3.01
N SER A 104 -56.34 -18.32 2.66
CA SER A 104 -56.31 -17.48 1.45
C SER A 104 -55.19 -16.42 1.52
N SER A 105 -54.95 -15.84 2.69
CA SER A 105 -53.90 -14.83 2.89
C SER A 105 -52.49 -15.41 2.75
N PHE A 106 -52.25 -16.63 3.26
CA PHE A 106 -50.97 -17.32 3.10
C PHE A 106 -50.74 -17.75 1.65
N SER A 107 -51.79 -18.22 0.97
CA SER A 107 -51.76 -18.53 -0.47
C SER A 107 -51.45 -17.30 -1.31
N ALA A 108 -52.14 -16.18 -1.09
CA ALA A 108 -51.92 -14.91 -1.78
C ALA A 108 -50.49 -14.36 -1.53
N MET A 109 -49.99 -14.45 -0.30
CA MET A 109 -48.61 -14.09 0.02
C MET A 109 -47.60 -14.99 -0.71
N ASN A 110 -47.86 -16.29 -0.81
CA ASN A 110 -46.97 -17.22 -1.53
C ASN A 110 -47.00 -16.97 -3.04
N LEU A 111 -48.16 -16.70 -3.63
CA LEU A 111 -48.29 -16.29 -5.03
C LEU A 111 -47.57 -14.96 -5.31
N LEU A 112 -47.61 -14.00 -4.37
CA LEU A 112 -46.85 -12.75 -4.46
C LEU A 112 -45.34 -13.00 -4.37
N ARG A 113 -44.88 -13.91 -3.49
CA ARG A 113 -43.46 -14.31 -3.41
C ARG A 113 -42.99 -15.02 -4.69
N GLN A 114 -43.83 -15.87 -5.28
CA GLN A 114 -43.57 -16.52 -6.56
C GLN A 114 -43.46 -15.49 -7.70
N ARG A 115 -44.45 -14.60 -7.88
CA ARG A 115 -44.39 -13.51 -8.87
C ARG A 115 -43.21 -12.56 -8.65
N LEU A 116 -42.82 -12.30 -7.40
CA LEU A 116 -41.62 -11.51 -7.08
C LEU A 116 -40.34 -12.23 -7.52
N HIS A 117 -40.19 -13.52 -7.21
CA HIS A 117 -39.04 -14.32 -7.65
C HIS A 117 -38.98 -14.44 -9.19
N GLU A 118 -40.12 -14.68 -9.83
CA GLU A 118 -40.26 -14.74 -11.29
C GLU A 118 -39.85 -13.41 -11.96
N LYS A 119 -40.34 -12.28 -11.42
CA LYS A 119 -39.99 -10.93 -11.92
C LYS A 119 -38.53 -10.57 -11.63
N ILE A 120 -37.94 -11.07 -10.54
CA ILE A 120 -36.51 -10.94 -10.26
C ILE A 120 -35.67 -11.78 -11.25
N LYS A 121 -36.05 -13.03 -11.56
CA LYS A 121 -35.37 -13.86 -12.59
C LYS A 121 -35.39 -13.16 -13.96
N LYS A 122 -36.58 -12.73 -14.39
CA LYS A 122 -36.78 -12.02 -15.66
C LYS A 122 -35.99 -10.70 -15.71
N ALA A 123 -35.90 -9.96 -14.60
CA ALA A 123 -35.08 -8.76 -14.51
C ALA A 123 -33.57 -9.02 -14.38
N SER A 124 -33.13 -10.23 -13.97
CA SER A 124 -31.72 -10.56 -13.83
C SER A 124 -31.06 -11.13 -15.10
N GLY A 125 -31.81 -11.33 -16.18
CA GLY A 125 -31.30 -11.89 -17.44
C GLY A 125 -30.71 -13.29 -17.31
N GLN A 126 -31.27 -14.11 -16.40
CA GLN A 126 -30.92 -15.51 -16.24
C GLN A 126 -32.15 -16.38 -16.53
N ASP A 127 -32.33 -16.71 -17.82
CA ASP A 127 -33.24 -17.77 -18.22
C ASP A 127 -32.71 -19.12 -17.71
N ASP A 128 -33.60 -19.98 -17.23
CA ASP A 128 -33.25 -21.16 -16.41
C ASP A 128 -32.51 -22.28 -17.19
N THR A 129 -32.23 -22.12 -18.49
CA THR A 129 -31.43 -23.04 -19.31
C THR A 129 -29.95 -23.09 -18.92
N LYS A 130 -29.51 -22.23 -18.00
CA LYS A 130 -28.17 -22.27 -17.41
C LYS A 130 -28.27 -22.57 -15.92
N GLU A 131 -28.41 -23.86 -15.63
CA GLU A 131 -27.92 -24.43 -14.38
C GLU A 131 -26.56 -23.79 -14.04
N ILE A 132 -26.35 -23.44 -12.77
CA ILE A 132 -25.13 -22.75 -12.36
C ILE A 132 -23.97 -23.73 -12.55
N SER A 133 -23.27 -23.59 -13.69
CA SER A 133 -22.22 -24.50 -14.16
C SER A 133 -21.38 -25.04 -12.99
N PRO A 134 -21.10 -26.35 -12.91
CA PRO A 134 -20.54 -26.96 -11.69
C PRO A 134 -19.26 -26.27 -11.21
N ALA A 135 -18.41 -25.79 -12.12
CA ALA A 135 -17.21 -25.00 -11.78
C ALA A 135 -17.50 -23.66 -11.06
N VAL A 136 -18.70 -23.09 -11.19
CA VAL A 136 -19.17 -21.88 -10.47
C VAL A 136 -19.75 -22.25 -9.11
N LEU A 137 -20.49 -23.35 -9.00
CA LEU A 137 -20.95 -23.90 -7.71
C LEU A 137 -19.75 -24.30 -6.83
N GLU A 138 -18.78 -24.99 -7.40
CA GLU A 138 -17.55 -25.39 -6.72
C GLU A 138 -16.74 -24.17 -6.27
N LYS A 139 -16.60 -23.13 -7.11
CA LYS A 139 -16.02 -21.84 -6.70
C LYS A 139 -16.81 -21.16 -5.58
N ARG A 140 -18.14 -21.34 -5.50
CA ARG A 140 -18.99 -20.84 -4.41
C ARG A 140 -18.76 -21.63 -3.11
N GLN A 141 -18.63 -22.95 -3.19
CA GLN A 141 -18.28 -23.84 -2.08
C GLN A 141 -16.87 -23.56 -1.53
N ARG A 142 -15.85 -23.51 -2.40
CA ARG A 142 -14.47 -23.13 -2.01
C ARG A 142 -14.44 -21.78 -1.28
N ARG A 143 -15.19 -20.78 -1.77
CA ARG A 143 -15.36 -19.46 -1.10
C ARG A 143 -16.10 -19.55 0.24
N LYS A 144 -17.05 -20.47 0.42
CA LYS A 144 -17.73 -20.72 1.72
C LYS A 144 -16.75 -21.31 2.72
N TYR A 145 -16.02 -22.36 2.33
CA TYR A 145 -15.00 -23.03 3.15
C TYR A 145 -13.84 -22.08 3.54
N GLU A 146 -13.32 -21.28 2.61
CA GLU A 146 -12.25 -20.32 2.89
C GLU A 146 -12.69 -19.23 3.88
N ARG A 147 -13.92 -18.72 3.74
CA ARG A 147 -14.52 -17.79 4.71
C ARG A 147 -14.67 -18.43 6.09
N GLU A 148 -15.01 -19.71 6.15
CA GLU A 148 -15.13 -20.43 7.41
C GLU A 148 -13.76 -20.67 8.06
N ARG A 149 -12.76 -21.12 7.31
CA ARG A 149 -11.35 -21.26 7.79
C ARG A 149 -10.82 -19.93 8.33
N LYS A 150 -11.15 -18.80 7.70
CA LYS A 150 -10.84 -17.45 8.19
C LYS A 150 -11.62 -17.06 9.45
N LYS A 151 -12.88 -17.50 9.60
CA LYS A 151 -13.65 -17.33 10.84
C LYS A 151 -13.08 -18.16 11.99
N ARG A 152 -12.72 -19.43 11.75
CA ARG A 152 -12.08 -20.33 12.75
C ARG A 152 -10.77 -19.71 13.25
N ARG A 153 -9.85 -19.34 12.35
CA ARG A 153 -8.61 -18.61 12.70
C ARG A 153 -8.83 -17.30 13.47
N ARG A 154 -9.89 -16.54 13.17
CA ARG A 154 -10.21 -15.31 13.93
C ARG A 154 -10.81 -15.60 15.31
N LYS A 155 -11.46 -16.76 15.51
CA LYS A 155 -11.84 -17.25 16.85
C LYS A 155 -10.61 -17.74 17.61
N GLU A 156 -9.78 -18.59 17.02
CA GLU A 156 -8.52 -19.10 17.59
C GLU A 156 -7.63 -17.95 18.10
N LEU A 157 -7.37 -16.94 17.26
CA LEU A 157 -6.59 -15.76 17.64
C LEU A 157 -7.29 -14.90 18.71
N LYS A 158 -8.64 -14.86 18.76
CA LYS A 158 -9.35 -14.15 19.84
C LYS A 158 -9.32 -14.93 21.16
N MET A 159 -9.34 -16.26 21.14
CA MET A 159 -9.17 -17.07 22.34
C MET A 159 -7.73 -16.96 22.86
N LYS A 160 -6.73 -17.10 21.99
CA LYS A 160 -5.33 -16.95 22.41
C LYS A 160 -5.01 -15.53 22.89
N ALA A 161 -5.61 -14.48 22.31
CA ALA A 161 -5.49 -13.11 22.82
C ALA A 161 -6.35 -12.81 24.07
N LYS A 162 -7.27 -13.70 24.46
CA LYS A 162 -7.94 -13.66 25.77
C LYS A 162 -7.08 -14.36 26.82
N MET A 163 -6.64 -15.59 26.55
CA MET A 163 -5.71 -16.35 27.38
C MET A 163 -4.48 -15.51 27.71
N VAL A 164 -3.79 -14.96 26.70
CA VAL A 164 -2.63 -14.07 26.94
C VAL A 164 -2.98 -12.81 27.74
N LYS A 165 -4.21 -12.27 27.67
CA LYS A 165 -4.59 -11.10 28.48
C LYS A 165 -4.91 -11.52 29.92
N GLU A 166 -5.61 -12.63 30.11
CA GLU A 166 -5.89 -13.24 31.42
C GLU A 166 -4.55 -13.62 32.11
N GLU A 167 -3.60 -14.22 31.38
CA GLU A 167 -2.19 -14.45 31.77
C GLU A 167 -1.37 -13.16 32.03
N THR A 168 -1.88 -11.96 31.75
CA THR A 168 -1.22 -10.67 32.02
C THR A 168 -1.94 -9.84 33.09
N GLU A 169 -3.02 -10.36 33.71
CA GLU A 169 -3.87 -9.58 34.64
C GLU A 169 -3.80 -10.08 36.10
N GLU A 170 -3.04 -11.16 36.38
CA GLU A 170 -2.82 -11.72 37.72
C GLU A 170 -1.33 -11.75 38.13
N VAL A 171 -0.72 -10.58 38.39
CA VAL A 171 0.53 -10.46 39.20
C VAL A 171 0.52 -9.18 40.05
N PRO A 172 0.29 -9.26 41.37
CA PRO A 172 0.77 -8.31 42.38
C PRO A 172 2.23 -8.63 42.80
N VAL A 173 2.88 -7.74 43.57
CA VAL A 173 4.35 -7.70 43.71
C VAL A 173 4.82 -7.77 45.17
N GLU A 174 5.60 -8.81 45.50
CA GLU A 174 6.71 -8.91 46.51
C GLU A 174 6.46 -8.47 47.99
N PRO A 175 7.40 -8.68 48.95
CA PRO A 175 8.70 -9.41 48.91
C PRO A 175 8.90 -10.45 50.05
N GLU A 176 10.16 -10.90 50.17
CA GLU A 176 10.85 -11.43 51.37
C GLU A 176 10.90 -12.95 51.60
N SER A 177 11.79 -13.33 52.53
CA SER A 177 12.61 -14.54 52.43
C SER A 177 12.48 -15.51 53.60
N LYS A 178 12.71 -16.79 53.30
CA LYS A 178 13.26 -17.82 54.20
C LYS A 178 13.86 -18.95 53.37
N LYS A 179 14.82 -19.66 53.96
CA LYS A 179 15.27 -20.98 53.51
C LYS A 179 14.36 -22.03 54.14
N GLU A 180 14.14 -23.15 53.46
CA GLU A 180 14.46 -24.51 53.96
C GLU A 180 14.00 -25.56 52.93
N GLU A 181 14.24 -26.84 53.23
CA GLU A 181 14.34 -27.93 52.25
C GLU A 181 13.08 -28.81 52.24
N SER A 182 12.63 -29.29 51.07
CA SER A 182 11.96 -30.61 50.92
C SER A 182 11.66 -31.01 49.46
N THR A 183 11.91 -32.28 49.16
CA THR A 183 11.23 -33.20 48.21
C THR A 183 10.74 -32.70 46.84
N ASP A 184 11.40 -33.19 45.79
CA ASP A 184 10.82 -33.79 44.57
C ASP A 184 9.48 -33.24 44.02
N GLU A 185 9.56 -32.14 43.26
CA GLU A 185 8.61 -31.90 42.15
C GLU A 185 9.38 -31.52 40.86
N VAL A 186 8.83 -31.88 39.70
CA VAL A 186 9.57 -31.90 38.43
C VAL A 186 9.99 -30.50 37.99
N VAL A 187 11.29 -30.21 38.13
CA VAL A 187 11.91 -28.96 37.66
C VAL A 187 11.76 -28.84 36.15
N PHE A 188 10.77 -28.07 35.71
CA PHE A 188 10.54 -27.78 34.29
C PHE A 188 11.63 -26.83 33.75
N ASN A 189 12.78 -27.43 33.44
CA ASN A 189 13.90 -26.93 32.65
C ASN A 189 13.97 -25.39 32.53
N ARG A 190 14.53 -24.71 33.55
CA ARG A 190 14.90 -23.29 33.44
C ARG A 190 15.96 -23.14 32.34
N VAL A 191 15.51 -22.80 31.14
CA VAL A 191 16.41 -22.48 30.02
C VAL A 191 17.05 -21.12 30.30
N GLU A 192 18.13 -21.13 31.05
CA GLU A 192 18.97 -19.94 31.28
C GLU A 192 19.67 -19.57 29.96
N VAL A 193 19.15 -18.54 29.29
CA VAL A 193 19.68 -18.05 28.01
C VAL A 193 20.92 -17.18 28.27
N HIS A 194 21.99 -17.84 28.72
CA HIS A 194 23.28 -17.23 29.05
C HIS A 194 23.97 -16.55 27.85
N GLU A 195 25.02 -15.78 28.16
CA GLU A 195 25.86 -15.06 27.20
C GLU A 195 26.54 -15.93 26.13
N GLU A 196 26.43 -17.27 26.23
CA GLU A 196 26.76 -18.18 25.12
C GLU A 196 26.16 -17.72 23.79
N ASN A 197 24.95 -17.14 23.76
CA ASN A 197 24.38 -16.60 22.53
C ASN A 197 25.15 -15.39 21.96
N GLU A 198 25.79 -14.57 22.80
CA GLU A 198 26.71 -13.50 22.38
C GLU A 198 28.03 -14.10 21.85
N LEU A 199 28.63 -15.01 22.62
CA LEU A 199 29.86 -15.72 22.24
C LEU A 199 29.67 -16.47 20.92
N ASN A 200 28.52 -17.10 20.71
CA ASN A 200 28.15 -17.82 19.49
C ASN A 200 27.98 -16.88 18.29
N LYS A 201 27.44 -15.66 18.47
CA LYS A 201 27.46 -14.59 17.43
C LYS A 201 28.89 -14.18 17.07
N VAL A 202 29.78 -14.05 18.06
CA VAL A 202 31.18 -13.69 17.88
C VAL A 202 31.98 -14.80 17.21
N GLN A 203 31.78 -16.07 17.62
CA GLN A 203 32.36 -17.26 16.99
C GLN A 203 31.91 -17.37 15.53
N LYS A 204 30.60 -17.31 15.24
CA LYS A 204 30.06 -17.28 13.87
C LYS A 204 30.60 -16.11 13.03
N LYS A 205 31.00 -14.99 13.65
CA LYS A 205 31.66 -13.85 12.99
C LYS A 205 33.17 -14.09 12.77
N LYS A 206 33.85 -14.84 13.65
CA LYS A 206 35.23 -15.33 13.47
C LYS A 206 35.29 -16.41 12.37
N GLU A 207 34.37 -17.37 12.34
CA GLU A 207 34.22 -18.39 11.29
C GLU A 207 33.98 -17.75 9.93
N LYS A 208 33.01 -16.83 9.82
CA LYS A 208 32.74 -16.07 8.58
C LYS A 208 33.89 -15.17 8.14
N ARG A 209 34.88 -14.91 9.01
CA ARG A 209 36.17 -14.30 8.64
C ARG A 209 37.18 -15.34 8.15
N LYS A 210 37.29 -16.51 8.82
CA LYS A 210 38.12 -17.64 8.34
C LYS A 210 37.69 -18.12 6.94
N ALA A 211 36.40 -18.08 6.63
CA ALA A 211 35.84 -18.42 5.32
C ALA A 211 36.11 -17.36 4.22
N VAL A 212 36.65 -16.18 4.54
CA VAL A 212 37.03 -15.16 3.55
C VAL A 212 38.42 -15.50 3.00
N LYS A 213 38.45 -16.21 1.87
CA LYS A 213 39.68 -16.63 1.20
C LYS A 213 40.61 -15.44 0.91
N GLY A 214 41.87 -15.59 1.32
CA GLY A 214 42.91 -14.56 1.18
C GLY A 214 42.67 -13.27 1.98
N ASN A 215 41.87 -13.31 3.05
CA ASN A 215 41.54 -12.18 3.94
C ASN A 215 40.80 -10.98 3.28
N ILE A 216 40.68 -10.95 1.96
CA ILE A 216 40.04 -9.88 1.19
C ILE A 216 38.53 -10.17 1.08
N THR A 217 37.71 -9.43 1.82
CA THR A 217 36.25 -9.59 1.80
C THR A 217 35.68 -9.32 0.39
N PRO A 218 34.96 -10.27 -0.25
CA PRO A 218 34.50 -10.10 -1.62
C PRO A 218 33.44 -9.00 -1.74
N LEU A 219 33.53 -8.15 -2.77
CA LEU A 219 32.71 -6.95 -2.89
C LEU A 219 31.30 -7.26 -3.44
N THR A 220 30.46 -7.75 -2.55
CA THR A 220 29.17 -8.40 -2.85
C THR A 220 27.97 -7.60 -2.37
N GLY A 221 26.77 -8.00 -2.78
CA GLY A 221 25.51 -7.42 -2.31
C GLY A 221 24.98 -6.21 -3.11
N LYS A 222 23.92 -5.58 -2.59
CA LYS A 222 23.07 -4.57 -3.28
C LYS A 222 23.12 -3.17 -2.62
N ASN A 223 24.13 -2.95 -1.78
CA ASN A 223 24.29 -1.75 -0.95
C ASN A 223 25.31 -0.79 -1.57
N TYR A 224 24.99 -0.27 -2.76
CA TYR A 224 25.93 0.46 -3.62
C TYR A 224 26.74 1.59 -2.93
N LYS A 225 26.18 2.27 -1.92
CA LYS A 225 26.93 3.21 -1.06
C LYS A 225 28.08 2.53 -0.31
N GLN A 226 27.80 1.47 0.45
CA GLN A 226 28.82 0.69 1.17
C GLN A 226 29.84 0.02 0.24
N LEU A 227 29.45 -0.30 -1.01
CA LEU A 227 30.40 -0.85 -1.99
C LEU A 227 31.34 0.21 -2.56
N LEU A 228 30.85 1.45 -2.77
CA LEU A 228 31.69 2.58 -3.16
C LEU A 228 32.70 2.94 -2.07
N THR A 229 32.26 3.08 -0.81
CA THR A 229 33.18 3.32 0.33
C THR A 229 34.21 2.21 0.53
N ARG A 230 33.88 0.96 0.16
CA ARG A 230 34.82 -0.18 0.16
C ARG A 230 35.76 -0.24 -1.06
N LEU A 231 35.51 0.55 -2.11
CA LEU A 231 36.44 0.74 -3.23
C LEU A 231 37.33 1.94 -2.98
N GLU A 232 36.75 3.05 -2.52
CA GLU A 232 37.45 4.24 -2.03
C GLU A 232 38.51 3.81 -1.00
N THR A 233 38.13 3.15 0.10
CA THR A 233 39.08 2.63 1.11
C THR A 233 40.01 1.49 0.64
N ARG A 234 39.89 1.00 -0.61
CA ARG A 234 40.88 0.11 -1.25
C ARG A 234 41.86 0.88 -2.12
N LYS A 235 41.37 1.87 -2.87
CA LYS A 235 42.18 2.78 -3.68
C LYS A 235 43.14 3.58 -2.83
N ASN A 236 42.62 4.29 -1.82
CA ASN A 236 43.43 5.04 -0.87
C ASN A 236 44.57 4.17 -0.29
N LYS A 237 44.27 2.92 0.12
CA LYS A 237 45.29 2.00 0.66
C LYS A 237 46.31 1.49 -0.36
N LEU A 238 45.96 1.45 -1.65
CA LEU A 238 46.90 1.13 -2.73
C LEU A 238 47.73 2.36 -3.12
N GLU A 239 47.17 3.56 -3.00
CA GLU A 239 47.84 4.85 -3.22
C GLU A 239 48.84 5.11 -2.06
N GLU A 240 48.39 5.06 -0.80
CA GLU A 240 49.20 5.11 0.43
C GLU A 240 50.37 4.10 0.46
N LEU A 241 50.27 2.99 -0.28
CA LEU A 241 51.33 2.00 -0.43
C LEU A 241 52.18 2.19 -1.69
N LYS A 242 51.68 2.84 -2.75
CA LYS A 242 52.50 3.23 -3.91
C LYS A 242 53.46 4.35 -3.55
N ASP A 243 53.01 5.29 -2.72
CA ASP A 243 53.79 6.42 -2.23
C ASP A 243 54.93 5.98 -1.28
N LYS A 244 54.80 4.81 -0.64
CA LYS A 244 55.79 4.25 0.30
C LYS A 244 56.62 3.13 -0.29
N ASP A 245 55.98 2.18 -0.98
CA ASP A 245 56.54 0.88 -1.34
C ASP A 245 55.86 0.30 -2.60
N GLN A 246 56.24 0.80 -3.79
CA GLN A 246 55.63 0.34 -5.06
C GLN A 246 55.61 -1.20 -5.22
N LYS A 247 56.65 -1.91 -4.77
CA LYS A 247 56.72 -3.39 -4.78
C LYS A 247 55.61 -4.01 -3.92
N LYS A 248 55.43 -3.56 -2.68
CA LYS A 248 54.37 -4.04 -1.77
C LYS A 248 52.98 -3.70 -2.30
N ALA A 249 52.82 -2.55 -2.96
CA ALA A 249 51.57 -2.19 -3.62
C ALA A 249 51.23 -3.11 -4.82
N GLN A 250 52.21 -3.43 -5.68
CA GLN A 250 52.04 -4.36 -6.79
C GLN A 250 51.67 -5.77 -6.30
N GLU A 251 52.33 -6.26 -5.24
CA GLU A 251 51.95 -7.51 -4.57
C GLU A 251 50.50 -7.48 -4.07
N LEU A 252 50.07 -6.39 -3.44
CA LEU A 252 48.72 -6.26 -2.88
C LEU A 252 47.67 -6.20 -3.99
N GLU A 253 47.93 -5.45 -5.06
CA GLU A 253 47.12 -5.49 -6.28
C GLU A 253 47.01 -6.90 -6.86
N ASN A 254 48.11 -7.65 -6.92
CA ASN A 254 48.11 -9.01 -7.47
C ASN A 254 47.36 -9.98 -6.56
N LYS A 255 47.52 -9.87 -5.23
CA LYS A 255 46.73 -10.59 -4.22
C LYS A 255 45.22 -10.26 -4.35
N MET A 256 44.86 -9.02 -4.65
CA MET A 256 43.48 -8.62 -5.00
C MET A 256 42.99 -9.20 -6.33
N LYS A 257 43.79 -9.15 -7.40
CA LYS A 257 43.45 -9.69 -8.73
C LYS A 257 43.18 -11.20 -8.65
N TRP A 258 44.07 -11.95 -8.00
CA TRP A 258 43.94 -13.42 -7.83
C TRP A 258 42.77 -13.82 -6.92
N THR A 259 42.59 -13.18 -5.75
CA THR A 259 41.43 -13.48 -4.89
C THR A 259 40.11 -13.17 -5.59
N ASN A 260 40.02 -12.04 -6.32
CA ASN A 260 38.85 -11.72 -7.13
C ASN A 260 38.60 -12.72 -8.28
N ALA A 261 39.64 -13.28 -8.90
CA ALA A 261 39.49 -14.34 -9.90
C ALA A 261 38.93 -15.63 -9.26
N LEU A 262 39.46 -16.02 -8.11
CA LEU A 262 39.05 -17.21 -7.38
C LEU A 262 37.59 -17.12 -6.90
N TYR A 263 37.21 -15.99 -6.29
CA TYR A 263 35.80 -15.73 -5.93
C TYR A 263 34.86 -15.76 -7.15
N LYS A 264 35.29 -15.34 -8.35
CA LYS A 264 34.47 -15.46 -9.57
C LYS A 264 34.29 -16.93 -9.98
N ALA A 265 35.32 -17.76 -9.84
CA ALA A 265 35.23 -19.21 -10.08
C ALA A 265 34.32 -19.91 -9.05
N GLU A 266 34.31 -19.46 -7.79
CA GLU A 266 33.35 -19.83 -6.75
C GLU A 266 31.91 -19.34 -7.04
N GLY A 267 31.69 -18.59 -8.13
CA GLY A 267 30.39 -18.04 -8.52
C GLY A 267 29.98 -16.76 -7.77
N VAL A 268 30.86 -16.22 -6.92
CA VAL A 268 30.58 -15.03 -6.09
C VAL A 268 30.54 -13.77 -6.96
N LYS A 269 29.36 -13.14 -7.01
CA LYS A 269 29.06 -12.00 -7.90
C LYS A 269 29.62 -10.67 -7.36
N ILE A 270 30.94 -10.51 -7.49
CA ILE A 270 31.73 -9.31 -7.20
C ILE A 270 31.29 -8.11 -8.08
N ARG A 271 31.43 -6.87 -7.55
CA ARG A 271 30.96 -5.63 -8.19
C ARG A 271 31.95 -4.46 -8.03
N ASP A 272 33.17 -4.60 -8.53
CA ASP A 272 34.26 -3.63 -8.32
C ASP A 272 34.20 -2.37 -9.21
N ASN A 273 33.38 -2.34 -10.27
CA ASN A 273 33.29 -1.20 -11.18
C ASN A 273 32.52 -0.03 -10.56
N GLU A 274 33.23 1.01 -10.12
CA GLU A 274 32.63 2.21 -9.51
C GLU A 274 31.52 2.84 -10.33
N ASP A 275 31.68 3.03 -11.63
CA ASP A 275 30.66 3.72 -12.44
C ASP A 275 29.38 2.90 -12.53
N ARG A 276 29.49 1.56 -12.62
CA ARG A 276 28.33 0.67 -12.54
C ARG A 276 27.65 0.73 -11.17
N LEU A 277 28.39 0.96 -10.09
CA LEU A 277 27.82 1.21 -8.74
C LEU A 277 27.16 2.60 -8.64
N LYS A 278 27.81 3.67 -9.11
CA LYS A 278 27.30 5.05 -9.18
C LYS A 278 26.02 5.10 -10.02
N GLU A 279 25.99 4.41 -11.17
CA GLU A 279 24.78 4.20 -11.98
C GLU A 279 23.71 3.38 -11.24
N ALA A 280 24.07 2.26 -10.61
CA ALA A 280 23.10 1.40 -9.91
C ALA A 280 22.44 2.12 -8.72
N LEU A 281 23.19 3.00 -8.06
CA LEU A 281 22.73 3.97 -7.06
C LEU A 281 21.74 4.97 -7.70
N LYS A 282 22.13 5.67 -8.77
CA LYS A 282 21.23 6.57 -9.55
C LYS A 282 19.94 5.85 -10.01
N ARG A 283 20.04 4.58 -10.46
CA ARG A 283 18.90 3.71 -10.83
C ARG A 283 18.04 3.29 -9.62
N LYS A 284 18.61 3.20 -8.41
CA LYS A 284 17.89 2.90 -7.15
C LYS A 284 17.12 4.13 -6.67
N GLU A 285 17.70 5.31 -6.82
CA GLU A 285 17.11 6.60 -6.43
C GLU A 285 16.02 7.06 -7.39
N LYS A 286 16.20 6.93 -8.72
CA LYS A 286 15.12 7.16 -9.71
C LYS A 286 13.87 6.31 -9.39
N ARG A 287 14.03 5.06 -8.94
CA ARG A 287 12.94 4.16 -8.49
C ARG A 287 12.41 4.45 -7.07
N LYS A 288 13.11 5.25 -6.25
CA LYS A 288 12.53 5.86 -5.04
C LYS A 288 11.67 7.05 -5.44
N ALA A 289 12.23 8.02 -6.17
CA ALA A 289 11.54 9.22 -6.62
C ALA A 289 10.27 8.93 -7.43
N GLN A 290 10.30 7.92 -8.32
CA GLN A 290 9.09 7.49 -9.05
C GLN A 290 7.99 6.95 -8.13
N ARG A 291 8.34 6.16 -7.11
CA ARG A 291 7.36 5.63 -6.14
C ARG A 291 6.82 6.72 -5.23
N GLN A 292 7.68 7.66 -4.82
CA GLN A 292 7.32 8.85 -4.04
C GLN A 292 6.29 9.70 -4.79
N ARG A 293 6.58 10.10 -6.03
CA ARG A 293 5.65 10.83 -6.92
C ARG A 293 4.32 10.11 -7.14
N GLN A 294 4.35 8.79 -7.31
CA GLN A 294 3.11 8.01 -7.41
C GLN A 294 2.34 7.93 -6.09
N TRP A 295 2.96 8.14 -4.93
CA TRP A 295 2.30 8.19 -3.63
C TRP A 295 1.69 9.58 -3.39
N GLU A 296 2.45 10.64 -3.67
CA GLU A 296 2.01 12.03 -3.68
C GLU A 296 0.78 12.22 -4.59
N GLN A 297 0.84 11.74 -5.84
CA GLN A 297 -0.30 11.75 -6.77
C GLN A 297 -1.52 10.94 -6.29
N ARG A 298 -1.34 9.95 -5.39
CA ARG A 298 -2.46 9.22 -4.78
C ARG A 298 -3.07 10.00 -3.63
N THR A 299 -2.26 10.65 -2.78
CA THR A 299 -2.75 11.48 -1.67
C THR A 299 -3.42 12.74 -2.20
N GLU A 300 -2.82 13.45 -3.15
CA GLU A 300 -3.40 14.58 -3.88
C GLU A 300 -4.79 14.21 -4.45
N LYS A 301 -4.88 13.12 -5.21
CA LYS A 301 -6.13 12.65 -5.84
C LYS A 301 -7.20 12.18 -4.84
N VAL A 302 -6.82 11.88 -3.59
CA VAL A 302 -7.78 11.60 -2.50
C VAL A 302 -8.28 12.92 -1.89
N VAL A 303 -7.39 13.87 -1.64
CA VAL A 303 -7.73 15.22 -1.13
C VAL A 303 -8.60 15.98 -2.14
N GLU A 304 -8.23 15.98 -3.41
CA GLU A 304 -8.99 16.56 -4.53
C GLU A 304 -10.43 15.99 -4.58
N LYS A 305 -10.57 14.66 -4.53
CA LYS A 305 -11.90 14.00 -4.51
C LYS A 305 -12.71 14.35 -3.27
N MET A 306 -12.06 14.57 -2.12
CA MET A 306 -12.73 15.03 -0.90
C MET A 306 -13.21 16.47 -1.06
N GLN A 307 -12.34 17.37 -1.55
CA GLN A 307 -12.67 18.78 -1.84
C GLN A 307 -13.81 18.89 -2.86
N GLN A 308 -13.73 18.20 -3.99
CA GLN A 308 -14.81 18.15 -5.00
C GLN A 308 -16.15 17.68 -4.42
N ARG A 309 -16.16 16.72 -3.48
CA ARG A 309 -17.38 16.27 -2.79
C ARG A 309 -17.92 17.35 -1.84
N GLN A 310 -17.05 18.00 -1.07
CA GLN A 310 -17.44 19.11 -0.20
C GLN A 310 -17.96 20.32 -1.00
N GLU A 311 -17.30 20.67 -2.11
CA GLU A 311 -17.75 21.71 -3.05
C GLU A 311 -19.10 21.40 -3.65
N LYS A 312 -19.32 20.18 -4.17
CA LYS A 312 -20.63 19.77 -4.70
C LYS A 312 -21.71 19.89 -3.62
N ARG A 313 -21.43 19.54 -2.36
CA ARG A 313 -22.33 19.78 -1.22
C ARG A 313 -22.56 21.28 -0.97
N ARG A 314 -21.52 22.12 -0.95
CA ARG A 314 -21.61 23.58 -0.76
C ARG A 314 -22.43 24.25 -1.88
N LYS A 315 -22.11 23.97 -3.15
CA LYS A 315 -22.80 24.45 -4.35
C LYS A 315 -24.28 24.02 -4.35
N ASN A 316 -24.60 22.78 -3.99
CA ASN A 316 -25.99 22.31 -3.87
C ASN A 316 -26.75 22.98 -2.71
N ILE A 317 -26.10 23.28 -1.58
CA ILE A 317 -26.71 24.02 -0.46
C ILE A 317 -26.94 25.49 -0.86
N GLN A 318 -25.98 26.13 -1.52
CA GLN A 318 -26.11 27.49 -2.05
C GLN A 318 -27.25 27.58 -3.06
N LYS A 319 -27.36 26.63 -4.00
CA LYS A 319 -28.51 26.55 -4.91
C LYS A 319 -29.82 26.41 -4.14
N LYS A 320 -29.95 25.44 -3.22
CA LYS A 320 -31.15 25.30 -2.38
C LYS A 320 -31.49 26.55 -1.55
N LYS A 321 -30.52 27.39 -1.17
CA LYS A 321 -30.76 28.70 -0.54
C LYS A 321 -31.30 29.73 -1.57
N LYS A 322 -30.68 29.83 -2.75
CA LYS A 322 -31.14 30.69 -3.86
C LYS A 322 -32.55 30.31 -4.33
N ASP A 323 -32.79 29.04 -4.65
CA ASP A 323 -34.09 28.49 -5.05
C ASP A 323 -35.20 28.84 -4.03
N ARG A 324 -34.90 28.86 -2.71
CA ARG A 324 -35.84 29.24 -1.64
C ARG A 324 -36.13 30.74 -1.63
N ILE A 325 -35.13 31.58 -1.88
CA ILE A 325 -35.28 33.04 -1.98
C ILE A 325 -36.07 33.40 -3.24
N GLU A 326 -35.72 32.81 -4.39
CA GLU A 326 -36.40 32.98 -5.67
C GLU A 326 -37.87 32.53 -5.58
N LYS A 327 -38.17 31.39 -4.93
CA LYS A 327 -39.55 30.97 -4.66
C LYS A 327 -40.31 31.92 -3.72
N LYS A 328 -39.65 32.58 -2.76
CA LYS A 328 -40.27 33.67 -1.96
C LYS A 328 -40.55 34.90 -2.84
N LYS A 329 -39.59 35.35 -3.65
CA LYS A 329 -39.75 36.49 -4.58
C LYS A 329 -40.88 36.25 -5.59
N ALA A 330 -40.91 35.09 -6.24
CA ALA A 330 -41.96 34.71 -7.19
C ALA A 330 -43.35 34.66 -6.52
N ARG A 331 -43.45 34.19 -5.26
CA ARG A 331 -44.70 34.25 -4.48
C ARG A 331 -45.11 35.68 -4.09
N ALA A 332 -44.16 36.60 -3.91
CA ALA A 332 -44.45 38.01 -3.67
C ALA A 332 -44.99 38.69 -4.95
N ARG A 333 -44.30 38.53 -6.09
CA ARG A 333 -44.75 39.03 -7.40
C ARG A 333 -46.14 38.48 -7.79
N LYS A 334 -46.39 37.18 -7.59
CA LYS A 334 -47.73 36.57 -7.78
C LYS A 334 -48.83 37.10 -6.82
N LYS A 335 -48.47 37.89 -5.81
CA LYS A 335 -49.39 38.60 -4.91
C LYS A 335 -49.35 40.12 -5.11
N GLY A 336 -48.93 40.59 -6.29
CA GLY A 336 -48.87 42.02 -6.64
C GLY A 336 -47.79 42.83 -5.89
N ARG A 337 -46.95 42.20 -5.07
CA ARG A 337 -45.94 42.91 -4.28
C ARG A 337 -44.69 43.16 -5.13
N VAL A 338 -44.48 44.44 -5.47
CA VAL A 338 -43.25 44.95 -6.10
C VAL A 338 -42.04 44.68 -5.20
N LEU A 339 -40.92 44.24 -5.77
CA LEU A 339 -39.67 44.03 -5.04
C LEU A 339 -38.67 45.16 -5.31
N PRO A 340 -37.72 45.44 -4.40
CA PRO A 340 -36.64 46.42 -4.65
C PRO A 340 -35.76 46.11 -5.87
N GLU A 341 -35.72 44.86 -6.33
CA GLU A 341 -35.04 44.44 -7.56
C GLU A 341 -35.84 44.73 -8.83
N ASP A 342 -37.16 44.91 -8.72
CA ASP A 342 -38.03 45.27 -9.84
C ASP A 342 -38.03 46.80 -10.03
N LEU A 343 -37.97 47.57 -8.93
CA LEU A 343 -37.75 49.02 -8.98
C LEU A 343 -36.40 49.38 -9.62
N LYS A 344 -35.31 48.69 -9.24
CA LYS A 344 -33.95 48.83 -9.83
C LYS A 344 -33.81 48.25 -11.24
N LYS A 345 -34.92 48.02 -11.93
CA LYS A 345 -34.99 47.56 -13.33
C LYS A 345 -36.08 48.28 -14.14
N ALA A 346 -36.74 49.26 -13.53
CA ALA A 346 -37.74 50.12 -14.15
C ALA A 346 -37.25 51.58 -14.27
N GLY A 347 -36.26 51.95 -13.45
CA GLY A 347 -35.21 52.91 -13.80
C GLY A 347 -33.86 52.19 -13.87
#